data_AF-A0A417FMA0-F1
#
_entry.id   AF-A0A417FMA0-F1
#
_cell.length_a   1.000
_cell.length_b   1.000
_cell.length_c   1.000
_cell.angle_alpha   90.00
_cell.angle_beta   90.00
_cell.angle_gamma   90.00
#
_symmetry.space_group_name_H-M   'P 1'
#
loop_
_entity.id
_entity.type
_entity.pdbx_description
1 polymer ?
#
loop_
_entity_poly.entity_id
_entity_poly.type
_entity_poly.pdbx_seq_one_letter_code
_entity_poly.pdbx_strand_id
1 'polypeptide(L)'
;MMGHIIEWYYNGIAGIIPEEPGFTKVTIKPYMPNTMNHFSCSFKTPLGVIKVSAQRNGKEVELNVDVPDTIEYLVDRSNLD
;
A
#
# COMPACT_ATOMS: atom_id res chain seq x y z
N MET A 1 -18.79 -10.95 -7.39
CA MET A 1 -18.66 -9.67 -8.15
C MET A 1 -18.77 -8.52 -7.15
N MET A 2 -17.64 -8.17 -6.52
CA MET A 2 -17.40 -7.02 -5.60
C MET A 2 -15.90 -6.64 -5.68
N GLY A 3 -15.25 -6.84 -6.84
CA GLY A 3 -13.80 -6.62 -7.02
C GLY A 3 -13.41 -5.16 -7.32
N HIS A 4 -14.35 -4.40 -7.89
CA HIS A 4 -14.06 -3.09 -8.47
C HIS A 4 -13.80 -1.97 -7.44
N ILE A 5 -14.32 -2.10 -6.21
CA ILE A 5 -14.06 -1.16 -5.10
C ILE A 5 -12.75 -1.52 -4.37
N ILE A 6 -12.42 -2.81 -4.33
CA ILE A 6 -11.19 -3.36 -3.76
C ILE A 6 -9.99 -2.88 -4.59
N GLU A 7 -10.07 -2.96 -5.92
CA GLU A 7 -9.03 -2.44 -6.83
C GLU A 7 -8.73 -0.95 -6.61
N TRP A 8 -9.74 -0.13 -6.32
CA TRP A 8 -9.56 1.31 -6.09
C TRP A 8 -8.96 1.64 -4.72
N TYR A 9 -9.23 0.85 -3.67
CA TYR A 9 -8.64 1.11 -2.35
C TYR A 9 -7.18 0.65 -2.24
N TYR A 10 -6.84 -0.46 -2.88
CA TYR A 10 -5.46 -0.96 -2.92
C TYR A 10 -4.61 -0.15 -3.89
N ASN A 11 -5.09 0.25 -5.07
CA ASN A 11 -4.33 1.14 -5.95
C ASN A 11 -4.39 2.62 -5.52
N GLY A 12 -5.42 3.01 -4.77
CA GLY A 12 -5.71 4.43 -4.49
C GLY A 12 -4.88 5.01 -3.36
N ILE A 13 -5.00 4.48 -2.13
CA ILE A 13 -4.35 5.10 -0.96
C ILE A 13 -3.14 4.27 -0.50
N ALA A 14 -3.30 2.94 -0.39
CA ALA A 14 -2.23 2.05 0.01
C ALA A 14 -1.22 1.77 -1.11
N GLY A 15 -1.65 1.91 -2.37
CA GLY A 15 -0.83 1.71 -3.56
C GLY A 15 -0.26 0.31 -3.75
N ILE A 16 -0.94 -0.75 -3.30
CA ILE A 16 -0.48 -2.14 -3.43
C ILE A 16 -0.82 -2.64 -4.84
N ILE A 17 0.20 -2.69 -5.69
CA ILE A 17 0.11 -3.08 -7.10
C ILE A 17 0.79 -4.45 -7.26
N PRO A 18 0.06 -5.51 -7.62
CA PRO A 18 0.67 -6.80 -7.93
C PRO A 18 1.43 -6.73 -9.27
N GLU A 19 2.73 -7.03 -9.25
CA GLU A 19 3.55 -7.17 -10.46
C GLU A 19 3.47 -8.58 -11.03
N GLU A 20 3.24 -9.57 -10.16
CA GLU A 20 3.17 -10.99 -10.52
C GLU A 20 1.90 -11.67 -9.96
N PRO A 21 1.39 -12.72 -10.64
CA PRO A 21 0.26 -13.51 -10.15
C PRO A 21 0.54 -14.10 -8.76
N GLY A 22 -0.47 -14.05 -7.89
CA GLY A 22 -0.34 -14.60 -6.54
C GLY A 22 0.38 -13.69 -5.55
N PHE A 23 0.71 -12.45 -5.93
CA PHE A 23 1.40 -11.48 -5.06
C PHE A 23 2.78 -11.95 -4.61
N THR A 24 3.48 -12.72 -5.46
CA THR A 24 4.90 -13.07 -5.26
C THR A 24 5.79 -11.83 -5.34
N LYS A 25 5.39 -10.87 -6.17
CA LYS A 25 6.02 -9.56 -6.31
C LYS A 25 4.99 -8.43 -6.32
N VAL A 26 5.25 -7.39 -5.54
CA VAL A 26 4.36 -6.22 -5.42
C VAL A 26 5.12 -4.90 -5.43
N THR A 27 4.51 -3.86 -5.99
CA THR A 27 4.93 -2.47 -5.85
C THR A 27 4.00 -1.78 -4.85
N ILE A 28 4.57 -1.05 -3.90
CA ILE A 28 3.85 -0.27 -2.89
C ILE A 28 4.06 1.22 -3.19
N LYS A 29 3.06 1.84 -3.79
CA LYS A 29 3.04 3.24 -4.25
C LYS A 29 1.91 4.04 -3.58
N PRO A 30 2.00 4.26 -2.26
CA PRO A 30 0.94 4.92 -1.51
C PRO A 30 0.71 6.35 -2.00
N TYR A 31 -0.55 6.79 -1.95
CA TYR A 31 -0.92 8.17 -2.24
C TYR A 31 -1.74 8.72 -1.08
N MET A 32 -1.29 9.85 -0.54
CA MET A 32 -1.90 10.46 0.62
C MET A 32 -2.31 11.89 0.30
N PRO A 33 -3.61 12.17 0.04
CA PRO A 33 -4.04 13.52 -0.27
C PRO A 33 -3.80 14.47 0.91
N ASN A 34 -3.61 15.76 0.62
CA ASN A 34 -3.33 16.80 1.63
C ASN A 34 -4.44 16.95 2.68
N THR A 35 -5.66 16.52 2.37
CA THR A 35 -6.81 16.52 3.30
C THR A 35 -6.80 15.34 4.27
N MET A 36 -5.89 14.38 4.09
CA MET A 36 -5.77 13.19 4.92
C MET A 36 -4.52 13.28 5.82
N ASN A 37 -4.68 12.92 7.10
CA ASN A 37 -3.62 12.97 8.10
C ASN A 37 -3.06 11.61 8.48
N HIS A 38 -3.82 10.53 8.28
CA HIS A 38 -3.32 9.17 8.39
C HIS A 38 -4.15 8.21 7.54
N PHE A 39 -3.57 7.07 7.18
CA PHE A 39 -4.31 5.89 6.74
C PHE A 39 -3.62 4.61 7.21
N SER A 40 -4.39 3.53 7.29
CA SER A 40 -3.89 2.18 7.50
C SER A 40 -4.68 1.21 6.64
N CYS A 41 -3.96 0.34 5.95
CA CYS A 41 -4.50 -0.68 5.06
C CYS A 41 -3.88 -2.02 5.39
N SER A 42 -4.67 -3.08 5.33
CA SER A 42 -4.21 -4.45 5.48
C SER A 42 -4.84 -5.30 4.38
N PHE A 43 -4.00 -5.96 3.61
CA PHE A 43 -4.40 -6.78 2.48
C PHE A 43 -3.98 -8.22 2.69
N LYS A 44 -4.96 -9.12 2.63
CA LYS A 44 -4.73 -10.55 2.79
C LYS A 44 -4.43 -11.18 1.42
N THR A 45 -3.22 -11.69 1.26
CA THR A 45 -2.78 -12.48 0.11
C THR A 45 -2.72 -13.97 0.48
N PRO A 46 -2.56 -14.87 -0.51
CA PRO A 46 -2.27 -16.28 -0.24
C PRO A 46 -0.94 -16.50 0.51
N LEU A 47 0.01 -15.56 0.38
CA LEU A 47 1.36 -15.65 0.95
C LEU A 47 1.48 -14.97 2.32
N GLY A 48 0.47 -14.21 2.75
CA GLY A 48 0.43 -13.56 4.06
C GLY A 48 -0.38 -12.27 4.05
N VAL A 49 -0.16 -11.41 5.05
CA VAL A 49 -0.86 -10.13 5.14
C VAL A 49 0.12 -9.01 4.88
N ILE A 50 -0.15 -8.19 3.86
CA ILE A 50 0.58 -6.96 3.58
C ILE A 50 -0.10 -5.83 4.35
N LYS A 51 0.63 -5.09 5.16
CA LYS A 51 0.11 -3.88 5.82
C LYS A 51 0.86 -2.64 5.34
N VAL A 52 0.12 -1.58 5.07
CA VAL A 52 0.66 -0.28 4.67
C VAL A 52 -0.05 0.78 5.49
N SER A 53 0.70 1.60 6.20
CA SER A 53 0.17 2.75 6.91
C SER A 53 1.03 3.98 6.65
N ALA A 54 0.38 5.13 6.55
CA ALA A 54 1.08 6.40 6.49
C ALA A 54 0.48 7.39 7.49
N GLN A 55 1.33 8.23 8.07
CA GLN A 55 0.93 9.27 9.00
C GLN A 55 1.67 10.56 8.69
N ARG A 56 0.92 11.66 8.57
CA ARG A 56 1.48 12.99 8.34
C ARG A 56 1.90 13.61 9.68
N ASN A 57 3.19 13.84 9.83
CA ASN A 57 3.79 14.51 10.99
C ASN A 57 4.27 15.90 10.54
N GLY A 58 3.34 16.87 10.53
CA GLY A 58 3.62 18.23 10.04
C GLY A 58 3.81 18.27 8.52
N LYS A 59 5.05 18.46 8.07
CA LYS A 59 5.39 18.51 6.62
C LYS A 59 5.80 17.15 6.05
N GLU A 60 6.19 16.21 6.90
CA GLU A 60 6.67 14.90 6.46
C GLU A 60 5.57 13.85 6.58
N VAL A 61 5.62 12.84 5.70
CA VAL A 61 4.76 11.66 5.77
C VAL A 61 5.61 10.47 6.16
N GLU A 62 5.31 9.91 7.33
CA GLU A 62 5.92 8.66 7.80
C GLU A 62 5.16 7.48 7.18
N LEU A 63 5.85 6.69 6.36
CA LEU A 63 5.31 5.49 5.72
C LEU A 63 5.87 4.23 6.38
N ASN A 64 4.97 3.39 6.89
CA ASN A 64 5.26 2.08 7.47
C ASN A 64 4.69 0.98 6.56
N VAL A 65 5.53 0.01 6.23
CA VAL A 65 5.19 -1.11 5.34
C VAL A 65 5.63 -2.41 6.00
N ASP A 66 4.70 -3.33 6.16
CA ASP A 66 4.89 -4.67 6.73
C ASP A 66 4.52 -5.69 5.66
N VAL A 67 5.53 -6.30 5.04
CA VAL A 67 5.37 -7.33 4.02
C VAL A 67 6.02 -8.62 4.52
N PRO A 68 5.35 -9.79 4.42
CA PRO A 68 5.96 -11.08 4.70
C PRO A 68 7.22 -11.32 3.86
N ASP A 69 8.26 -11.93 4.45
CA ASP A 69 9.55 -12.21 3.77
C ASP A 69 9.41 -13.07 2.50
N THR A 70 8.29 -13.76 2.33
CA THR A 70 7.97 -14.58 1.15
C THR A 70 7.55 -13.75 -0.07
N ILE A 71 7.34 -12.44 0.07
CA ILE A 71 6.86 -11.55 -0.99
C ILE A 71 7.97 -10.55 -1.30
N GLU A 72 8.39 -10.49 -2.57
CA GLU A 72 9.29 -9.44 -3.03
C GLU A 72 8.51 -8.12 -3.15
N TYR A 73 9.06 -7.02 -2.63
CA TYR A 73 8.40 -5.73 -2.72
C TYR A 73 9.35 -4.57 -3.03
N LEU A 74 8.79 -3.57 -3.73
CA LEU A 74 9.41 -2.27 -3.98
C LEU A 74 8.54 -1.17 -3.38
N VAL A 75 9.15 -0.12 -2.85
CA VAL A 75 8.44 1.04 -2.29
C VAL A 75 8.72 2.27 -3.14
N ASP A 76 7.68 2.84 -3.73
CA ASP A 76 7.71 4.10 -4.49
C ASP A 76 7.02 5.20 -3.68
N ARG A 77 7.81 6.14 -3.17
CA ARG A 77 7.34 7.27 -2.35
C ARG A 77 7.02 8.53 -3.15
N SER A 78 7.15 8.51 -4.47
CA SER A 78 7.02 9.71 -5.33
C SER A 78 5.66 10.42 -5.22
N ASN A 79 4.64 9.75 -4.68
CA ASN A 79 3.28 10.26 -4.48
C ASN A 79 3.04 10.85 -3.08
N LEU A 80 4.05 10.83 -2.19
CA LEU A 80 3.97 11.33 -0.82
C LEU A 80 4.73 12.64 -0.59
N ASP A 81 5.62 13.02 -1.53
CA ASP A 81 6.39 14.27 -1.54
C ASP A 81 5.64 15.43 -2.22
#